data_AF-A0A353PEP4-F1
#
_entry.id   AF-A0A353PEP4-F1
#
_cell.length_a   1.000
_cell.length_b   1.000
_cell.length_c   1.000
_cell.angle_alpha   90.00
_cell.angle_beta   90.00
_cell.angle_gamma   90.00
#
_symmetry.space_group_name_H-M   'P 1'
#
loop_
_entity.id
_entity.type
_entity.pdbx_description
1 polymer ?
#
loop_
_entity_poly.entity_id
_entity_poly.type
_entity_poly.pdbx_seq_one_letter_code
_entity_poly.pdbx_strand_id
1 'polypeptide(L)' 'AAQKAELIERTTQMLVDVLGKNPASTFVVIEEVPTDNWGVGGISVTEQRRRATDRR' A
#
# COMPACT_ATOMS: atom_id res chain seq x y z
N ALA A 1 14.24 3.82 2.03
CA ALA A 1 14.38 4.32 0.64
C ALA A 1 14.35 3.18 -0.38
N ALA A 2 15.18 2.13 -0.22
CA ALA A 2 15.26 0.98 -1.15
C ALA A 2 13.91 0.29 -1.44
N GLN A 3 13.10 0.03 -0.40
CA GLN A 3 11.79 -0.62 -0.56
C GLN A 3 10.80 0.18 -1.43
N LYS A 4 10.78 1.52 -1.30
CA LYS A 4 9.89 2.36 -2.12
C LYS A 4 10.33 2.36 -3.58
N ALA A 5 11.64 2.37 -3.85
CA ALA A 5 12.16 2.28 -5.21
C ALA A 5 11.79 0.95 -5.87
N GLU A 6 11.96 -0.17 -5.16
CA GLU A 6 11.58 -1.50 -5.66
C GLU A 6 10.08 -1.61 -5.94
N LEU A 7 9.23 -1.04 -5.07
CA LEU A 7 7.79 -1.00 -5.30
C LEU A 7 7.43 -0.21 -6.56
N ILE A 8 8.04 0.96 -6.77
CA ILE A 8 7.79 1.80 -7.96
C ILE A 8 8.17 1.04 -9.23
N GLU A 9 9.35 0.42 -9.26
CA GLU A 9 9.84 -0.34 -10.39
C GLU A 9 8.90 -1.49 -10.74
N ARG A 10 8.61 -2.35 -9.74
CA ARG A 10 7.81 -3.56 -9.96
C ARG A 10 6.36 -3.25 -10.29
N THR A 11 5.75 -2.22 -9.69
CA THR A 11 4.39 -1.78 -10.05
C THR A 11 4.34 -1.23 -11.46
N THR A 12 5.34 -0.45 -11.87
CA THR A 12 5.43 0.07 -13.25
C THR A 12 5.52 -1.09 -14.24
N GLN A 13 6.41 -2.05 -14.01
CA GLN A 13 6.57 -3.21 -14.89
C GLN A 13 5.30 -4.05 -14.98
N MET A 14 4.62 -4.29 -13.85
CA MET A 14 3.35 -5.01 -13.85
C MET A 14 2.29 -4.34 -14.75
N LEU A 15 2.22 -3.00 -14.73
CA LEU A 15 1.28 -2.26 -15.57
C LEU A 15 1.64 -2.32 -17.05
N VAL A 16 2.94 -2.41 -17.38
CA VAL A 16 3.41 -2.70 -18.75
C VAL A 16 2.95 -4.11 -19.17
N ASP A 17 3.22 -5.11 -18.35
CA ASP A 17 2.98 -6.52 -18.71
C ASP A 17 1.50 -6.85 -18.86
N VAL A 18 0.64 -6.31 -17.98
CA VAL A 18 -0.79 -6.64 -17.95
C VAL A 18 -1.61 -5.77 -18.90
N LEU A 19 -1.27 -4.48 -18.99
CA LEU A 19 -2.10 -3.48 -19.68
C LEU A 19 -1.40 -2.83 -20.88
N GLY A 20 -0.14 -3.16 -21.15
CA GLY A 20 0.63 -2.55 -22.23
C GLY A 20 0.88 -1.05 -22.05
N LYS A 21 0.89 -0.55 -20.81
CA LYS A 21 1.11 0.88 -20.55
C LYS A 21 2.53 1.30 -20.94
N ASN A 22 2.68 2.55 -21.37
CA ASN A 22 4.01 3.14 -21.54
C ASN A 22 4.61 3.47 -20.16
N PRO A 23 5.77 2.91 -19.79
CA PRO A 23 6.40 3.21 -18.51
C PRO A 23 6.80 4.68 -18.37
N ALA A 24 7.13 5.37 -19.47
CA ALA A 24 7.55 6.77 -19.44
C ALA A 24 6.43 7.76 -19.03
N SER A 25 5.16 7.34 -19.13
CA SER A 25 3.99 8.12 -18.70
C SER A 25 3.24 7.49 -17.53
N THR A 26 3.85 6.49 -16.87
CA THR A 26 3.27 5.83 -15.71
C THR A 26 3.82 6.43 -14.42
N PHE A 27 2.93 6.99 -13.61
CA PHE A 27 3.29 7.57 -12.32
C PHE A 27 2.85 6.65 -11.19
N VAL A 28 3.74 6.44 -10.21
CA VAL A 28 3.45 5.66 -9.00
C VAL A 28 3.61 6.58 -7.79
N VAL A 29 2.55 6.72 -7.00
CA VAL A 29 2.54 7.49 -5.75
C VAL A 29 2.36 6.51 -4.60
N ILE A 30 3.24 6.60 -3.59
CA ILE A 30 3.19 5.75 -2.40
C ILE A 30 3.03 6.66 -1.17
N GLU A 31 1.87 6.55 -0.54
CA GLU A 31 1.57 7.25 0.71
C GLU A 31 1.46 6.24 1.85
N GLU A 32 2.16 6.53 2.95
CA GLU A 32 2.11 5.74 4.17
C GLU A 32 1.14 6.42 5.13
N VAL A 33 0.02 5.74 5.45
CA VAL A 33 -0.95 6.23 6.43
C VAL A 33 -0.73 5.50 7.75
N PRO A 34 -0.49 6.22 8.86
CA PRO A 34 -0.42 5.61 10.19
C PRO A 34 -1.70 4.84 10.53
N THR A 35 -1.60 3.73 11.26
CA THR A 35 -2.75 2.86 11.55
C THR A 35 -3.81 3.50 12.42
N ASP A 36 -3.46 4.54 13.18
CA ASP A 36 -4.42 5.35 13.94
C ASP A 36 -5.29 6.24 13.05
N ASN A 37 -4.78 6.60 11.88
CA ASN A 37 -5.45 7.47 10.90
C ASN A 37 -6.18 6.67 9.82
N TRP A 38 -6.13 5.33 9.88
CA TRP A 38 -6.84 4.44 8.96
C TRP A 38 -7.94 3.68 9.72
N GLY A 39 -9.20 3.92 9.34
CA GLY A 39 -10.37 3.31 9.98
C GLY A 39 -10.98 2.17 9.16
N VAL A 40 -11.39 1.10 9.83
CA VAL A 40 -12.18 0.00 9.24
C VAL A 40 -13.31 -0.36 10.21
N GLY A 41 -14.56 -0.37 9.73
CA GLY A 41 -15.71 -0.74 10.57
C GLY A 41 -15.95 0.19 11.76
N GLY A 42 -15.58 1.47 11.65
CA GLY A 42 -15.78 2.48 12.70
C GLY A 42 -14.71 2.52 13.80
N ILE A 43 -13.64 1.73 13.69
CA ILE A 43 -12.49 1.77 14.62
C ILE A 43 -11.18 1.92 13.86
N SER A 44 -10.14 2.48 14.49
CA SER A 44 -8.81 2.54 13.89
C SER A 44 -8.22 1.14 13.70
N VAL A 45 -7.33 0.98 12.72
CA VAL A 45 -6.62 -0.29 12.48
C VAL A 45 -5.76 -0.66 13.69
N THR A 46 -5.23 0.32 14.42
CA THR A 46 -4.53 0.08 15.69
C THR A 46 -5.43 -0.65 16.70
N GLU A 47 -6.64 -0.12 16.94
CA GLU A 47 -7.59 -0.74 17.87
C GLU A 47 -8.08 -2.10 17.35
N GLN A 48 -8.26 -2.23 16.04
CA GLN A 48 -8.62 -3.50 15.42
C GLN A 48 -7.57 -4.59 15.68
N ARG A 49 -6.27 -4.26 15.56
CA ARG A 49 -5.17 -5.20 15.82
C ARG A 49 -5.08 -5.59 17.29
N ARG A 50 -5.26 -4.62 18.21
CA ARG A 50 -5.29 -4.89 19.65
C ARG A 50 -6.36 -5.92 20.01
N ARG A 51 -7.59 -5.72 19.52
CA ARG A 51 -8.71 -6.67 19.71
C ARG A 51 -8.46 -8.05 19.11
N ALA A 52 -7.70 -8.14 18.02
CA ALA A 52 -7.38 -9.42 17.39
C ALA A 52 -6.35 -10.23 18.19
N THR A 53 -5.39 -9.56 18.84
CA THR A 53 -4.43 -10.20 19.74
C THR A 53 -5.09 -10.66 21.04
N ASP A 54 -5.98 -9.85 21.62
CA ASP A 54 -6.70 -10.20 22.87
C ASP A 54 -7.64 -11.41 22.71
N ARG A 55 -7.99 -11.79 21.47
CA ARG A 55 -8.85 -12.94 21.15
C ARG A 55 -8.06 -14.24 20.94
N ARG A 56 -6.73 -14.22 21.00
CA ARG A 56 -5.86 -15.40 20.89
C ARG A 56 -5.42 -15.88 22.26
#